data_AF-A0A4Z0A6G3-F1
#
_entry.id   AF-A0A4Z0A6G3-F1
#
_cell.length_a   1.000
_cell.length_b   1.000
_cell.length_c   1.000
_cell.angle_alpha   90.00
_cell.angle_beta   90.00
_cell.angle_gamma   90.00
#
_symmetry.space_group_name_H-M   'P 1'
#
loop_
_entity.id
_entity.type
_entity.pdbx_description
1 polymer ?
#
loop_
_entity_poly.entity_id
_entity_poly.type
_entity_poly.pdbx_seq_one_letter_code
_entity_poly.pdbx_strand_id
1 'polypeptide(L)' 'MDGVPYHGMWGPVTATLDWCEVNYQFSHYIAELANSFSNVITVGLALYGTLSILKKSLPMRYVVGFTVRRLL' A
#
# COMPACT_ATOMS: atom_id res chain seq x y z
N MET A 1 -8.62 -31.16 -9.54
CA MET A 1 -7.80 -29.98 -9.19
C MET A 1 -8.67 -28.79 -9.52
N ASP A 2 -9.61 -28.50 -8.63
CA ASP A 2 -10.85 -27.84 -9.00
C ASP A 2 -10.98 -26.49 -8.29
N GLY A 3 -10.97 -25.40 -9.07
CA GLY A 3 -11.77 -24.20 -8.79
C GLY A 3 -11.22 -23.17 -7.81
N VAL A 4 -9.98 -22.69 -7.94
CA VAL A 4 -9.64 -21.37 -7.35
C VAL A 4 -10.31 -20.31 -8.23
N PRO A 5 -11.24 -19.49 -7.72
CA PRO A 5 -11.80 -18.40 -8.51
C PRO A 5 -10.64 -17.45 -8.85
N TYR A 6 -10.39 -17.20 -10.13
CA TYR A 6 -9.39 -16.23 -10.61
C TYR A 6 -9.71 -14.77 -10.20
N HIS A 7 -10.75 -14.58 -9.40
CA HIS A 7 -11.33 -13.30 -9.02
C HIS A 7 -11.56 -13.34 -7.51
N GLY A 8 -10.85 -12.49 -6.77
CA GLY A 8 -11.23 -12.23 -5.39
C GLY A 8 -12.49 -11.37 -5.33
N MET A 9 -12.79 -10.86 -4.14
CA MET A 9 -14.05 -10.14 -3.87
C MET A 9 -14.33 -8.98 -4.84
N TRP A 10 -13.30 -8.37 -5.41
CA TRP A 10 -13.40 -7.14 -6.20
C TRP A 10 -13.55 -7.35 -7.71
N GLY A 11 -13.68 -8.60 -8.17
CA GLY A 11 -13.86 -8.92 -9.59
C GLY A 11 -12.54 -9.11 -10.36
N PRO A 12 -12.57 -8.99 -11.70
CA PRO A 12 -11.40 -9.27 -12.54
C PRO A 12 -10.32 -8.18 -12.44
N VAL A 13 -9.06 -8.57 -12.59
CA VAL A 13 -7.90 -7.66 -12.59
C VAL A 13 -7.92 -6.82 -13.87
N THR A 14 -7.97 -5.50 -13.72
CA THR A 14 -7.93 -4.51 -14.83
C THR A 14 -6.62 -3.73 -14.89
N ALA A 15 -5.67 -4.03 -14.00
CA ALA A 15 -4.35 -3.43 -14.00
C ALA A 15 -3.58 -3.81 -15.28
N THR A 16 -2.83 -2.87 -15.84
CA THR A 16 -1.98 -3.12 -17.02
C THR A 16 -0.80 -4.04 -16.72
N LEU A 17 -0.40 -4.13 -15.44
CA LEU A 17 0.69 -4.97 -14.97
C LEU A 17 0.27 -5.66 -13.66
N ASP A 18 0.47 -6.97 -13.63
CA ASP A 18 0.27 -7.85 -12.48
C ASP A 18 1.67 -8.34 -12.05
N TRP A 19 1.99 -8.32 -10.76
CA TRP A 19 3.32 -8.73 -10.30
C TRP A 19 3.42 -10.25 -10.17
N CYS A 20 4.59 -10.74 -9.75
CA CYS A 20 4.85 -12.18 -9.61
C CYS A 20 4.08 -12.82 -8.42
N GLU A 21 3.55 -12.03 -7.49
CA GLU A 21 2.78 -12.55 -6.35
C GLU A 21 1.39 -12.99 -6.81
N VAL A 22 0.98 -14.21 -6.44
CA VAL A 22 -0.33 -14.74 -6.81
C VAL A 22 -1.46 -13.93 -6.14
N ASN A 23 -2.36 -13.39 -6.95
CA ASN A 23 -3.54 -12.67 -6.50
C ASN A 23 -4.41 -13.52 -5.57
N TYR A 24 -4.82 -12.91 -4.45
CA TYR A 24 -5.72 -13.50 -3.45
C TYR A 24 -5.25 -14.83 -2.82
N GLN A 25 -3.94 -15.15 -2.89
CA GLN A 25 -3.38 -16.40 -2.33
C GLN A 25 -3.63 -16.57 -0.82
N PHE A 26 -3.56 -15.47 -0.06
CA PHE A 26 -3.65 -15.49 1.40
C PHE A 26 -4.94 -14.87 1.96
N SER A 27 -5.70 -14.15 1.14
CA SER A 27 -6.95 -13.50 1.54
C SER A 27 -7.84 -13.32 0.32
N HIS A 28 -9.14 -13.58 0.48
CA HIS A 28 -10.14 -13.31 -0.56
C HIS A 28 -10.41 -11.80 -0.76
N TYR A 29 -9.94 -10.96 0.17
CA TYR A 29 -10.21 -9.52 0.18
C TYR A 29 -9.07 -8.66 -0.37
N ILE A 30 -7.83 -9.14 -0.29
CA ILE A 30 -6.63 -8.37 -0.64
C ILE A 30 -5.80 -9.19 -1.61
N ALA A 31 -5.63 -8.67 -2.82
CA ALA A 31 -4.74 -9.21 -3.84
C ALA A 31 -3.28 -8.85 -3.52
N GLU A 32 -2.31 -9.68 -3.93
CA GLU A 32 -0.88 -9.52 -3.64
C GLU A 32 -0.61 -9.07 -2.18
N LEU A 33 -0.91 -9.94 -1.21
CA LEU A 33 -0.95 -9.55 0.20
C LEU A 33 0.43 -9.10 0.69
N ALA A 34 1.51 -9.79 0.33
CA ALA A 34 2.85 -9.41 0.76
C ALA A 34 3.26 -8.05 0.16
N ASN A 35 3.01 -7.84 -1.13
CA ASN A 35 3.26 -6.56 -1.81
C ASN A 35 2.46 -5.43 -1.14
N SER A 36 1.17 -5.65 -0.89
CA SER A 36 0.28 -4.67 -0.24
C SER A 36 0.75 -4.31 1.16
N PHE A 37 1.02 -5.30 2.02
CA PHE A 37 1.40 -5.08 3.42
C PHE A 37 2.82 -4.55 3.59
N SER A 38 3.74 -4.81 2.65
CA SER A 38 5.08 -4.24 2.69
C SER A 38 5.09 -2.71 2.73
N ASN A 39 4.03 -2.06 2.22
CA ASN A 39 3.87 -0.61 2.23
C ASN A 39 3.40 -0.03 3.59
N VAL A 40 2.90 -0.86 4.52
CA VAL A 40 2.35 -0.40 5.81
C VAL A 40 3.39 0.33 6.64
N ILE A 41 4.63 -0.14 6.67
CA ILE A 41 5.72 0.52 7.41
C ILE A 41 5.98 1.92 6.84
N THR A 42 6.00 2.04 5.50
CA THR A 42 6.22 3.31 4.81
C THR A 42 5.12 4.31 5.12
N VAL A 43 3.85 3.90 5.02
CA VAL A 43 2.70 4.73 5.39
C VAL A 43 2.74 5.11 6.88
N GLY A 44 3.06 4.16 7.76
CA GLY A 44 3.19 4.39 9.19
C GLY A 44 4.25 5.44 9.54
N LEU A 45 5.42 5.37 8.91
CA LEU A 45 6.48 6.37 9.09
C LEU A 45 6.08 7.75 8.55
N ALA A 46 5.40 7.81 7.41
CA ALA A 46 4.89 9.07 6.84
C ALA A 46 3.87 9.75 7.78
N LEU A 47 2.95 8.97 8.34
CA LEU A 47 1.97 9.45 9.33
C LEU A 47 2.66 9.91 10.61
N TYR A 48 3.54 9.10 11.18
CA TYR A 48 4.27 9.45 12.40
C TYR A 48 5.10 10.73 12.23
N GLY A 49 5.81 10.86 11.11
CA GLY A 49 6.59 12.05 10.79
C GLY A 49 5.72 13.29 10.65
N THR A 50 4.60 13.18 9.91
CA THR A 50 3.63 14.27 9.74
C THR A 50 3.05 14.72 11.08
N LEU A 51 2.57 13.80 11.90
CA LEU A 51 2.05 14.10 13.24
C LEU A 51 3.12 14.76 14.14
N SER A 52 4.37 14.31 14.05
CA SER A 52 5.49 14.88 14.78
C SER A 52 5.81 16.32 14.37
N ILE A 53 5.66 16.65 13.08
CA ILE A 53 5.86 17.99 12.52
C ILE A 53 4.74 18.93 12.98
N LEU A 54 3.49 18.47 12.88
CA LEU A 54 2.33 19.25 13.31
C LEU A 54 2.39 19.54 14.82
N LYS A 55 2.75 18.55 15.64
CA LYS A 55 2.90 18.71 17.10
C LYS A 55 3.97 19.74 17.47
N LYS A 56 5.03 19.87 16.66
CA LYS A 56 6.15 20.79 16.91
C LYS A 56 6.00 22.11 16.15
N SER A 57 4.88 22.35 15.46
CA SER A 57 4.65 23.53 14.62
C SER A 57 5.78 23.81 13.63
N LEU A 58 6.38 22.74 13.08
CA LEU A 58 7.42 22.87 12.07
C LEU A 58 6.82 23.35 10.73
N PRO A 59 7.60 24.05 9.89
CA PRO A 59 7.17 24.49 8.57
C PRO A 59 6.59 23.36 7.70
N MET A 60 5.51 23.65 6.96
CA MET A 60 4.80 22.67 6.12
C MET A 60 5.66 21.95 5.07
N ARG A 61 6.81 22.52 4.67
CA ARG A 61 7.79 21.83 3.79
C ARG A 61 8.25 20.48 4.34
N TYR A 62 8.29 20.31 5.66
CA TYR A 62 8.64 19.03 6.27
C TYR A 62 7.51 18.01 6.12
N VAL A 63 6.24 18.44 6.11
CA VAL A 63 5.11 17.54 5.84
C VAL A 63 5.24 16.98 4.44
N VAL A 64 5.51 17.84 3.45
CA VAL A 64 5.75 17.41 2.05
C VAL A 64 6.88 16.39 1.97
N GLY A 65 7.99 16.61 2.69
CA GLY A 65 9.10 15.66 2.70
C GLY A 65 8.76 14.27 3.28
N PHE A 66 7.92 14.22 4.32
CA PHE A 66 7.52 12.95 4.95
C PHE A 66 6.39 12.23 4.21
N THR A 67 5.53 12.95 3.48
CA THR A 67 4.42 12.35 2.72
C THR A 67 4.78 12.02 1.28
N VAL A 68 5.72 12.73 0.65
CA VAL A 68 6.08 12.57 -0.78
C VAL A 68 7.23 11.57 -0.99
N ARG A 69 7.39 10.58 -0.11
CA ARG A 69 8.40 9.53 -0.31
C ARG A 69 7.90 8.44 -1.26
N ARG A 70 7.69 8.81 -2.54
CA ARG A 70 7.81 8.01 -3.79
C ARG A 70 7.35 8.84 -5.00
N LEU A 71 8.04 9.95 -5.29
CA LEU A 71 7.96 10.67 -6.57
C LEU A 71 9.35 11.03 -7.13
N LEU A 72 10.40 10.32 -6.68
CA LEU A 72 11.72 10.28 -7.32
C LEU A 72 12.21 8.83 -7.33
#